data_AF-A0A096LSH9-F1
#
_entry.id   AF-A0A096LSH9-F1
#
_cell.length_a   1.000
_cell.length_b   1.000
_cell.length_c   1.000
_cell.angle_alpha   90.00
_cell.angle_beta   90.00
_cell.angle_gamma   90.00
#
_symmetry.space_group_name_H-M   'P 1'
#
loop_
_entity.id
_entity.type
_entity.pdbx_description
1 polymer ?
#
loop_
_entity_poly.entity_id
_entity_poly.type
_entity_poly.pdbx_seq_one_letter_code
_entity_poly.pdbx_strand_id
1 'polypeptide(L)'
;MNLQSPVSTWMKRIRRKSCFPPHLFGKARQRMMLEHFSKVELQFYKIPVRRLKGEDVSGLEAELKVSLTKLDEHLVKKKTKFFDGDTITMIDYMLWPFFERIEMGDLEPFLDNTPELKKWRAHMLEDPAVKATIHSVESHKAFFKGYAVEKPDYDYGL
;
A
#
# COMPACT_ATOMS: atom_id res chain seq x y z
N MET A 1 2.53 21.91 -27.48
CA MET A 1 3.30 20.90 -26.73
C MET A 1 2.30 19.90 -26.14
N ASN A 2 2.28 18.66 -26.66
CA ASN A 2 1.36 17.63 -26.17
C ASN A 2 1.86 17.11 -24.80
N LEU A 3 1.20 17.55 -23.72
CA LEU A 3 1.39 16.99 -22.39
C LEU A 3 0.81 15.57 -22.37
N GLN A 4 1.67 14.56 -22.55
CA GLN A 4 1.26 13.18 -22.29
C GLN A 4 1.05 13.01 -20.78
N SER A 5 -0.21 12.78 -20.41
CA SER A 5 -0.62 12.49 -19.03
C SER A 5 0.24 11.38 -18.42
N PRO A 6 0.69 11.51 -17.16
CA PRO A 6 1.42 10.45 -16.44
C PRO A 6 0.70 9.10 -16.49
N VAL A 7 -0.65 9.10 -16.49
CA VAL A 7 -1.51 7.92 -16.62
C VAL A 7 -1.34 7.24 -17.98
N SER A 8 -1.21 8.02 -19.06
CA SER A 8 -0.97 7.49 -20.41
C SER A 8 0.41 6.85 -20.56
N THR A 9 1.41 7.38 -19.86
CA THR A 9 2.76 6.82 -19.78
C THR A 9 2.78 5.56 -18.92
N TRP A 10 2.03 5.56 -17.80
CA TRP A 10 1.82 4.40 -16.93
C TRP A 10 1.13 3.25 -17.67
N MET A 11 0.03 3.52 -18.37
CA MET A 11 -0.70 2.52 -19.16
C MET A 11 0.14 1.95 -20.32
N LYS A 12 0.94 2.79 -21.00
CA LYS A 12 1.88 2.32 -22.03
C LYS A 12 2.99 1.43 -21.46
N ARG A 13 3.42 1.65 -20.22
CA ARG A 13 4.43 0.82 -19.52
C ARG A 13 3.89 -0.56 -19.14
N ILE A 14 2.67 -0.62 -18.60
CA ILE A 14 1.95 -1.88 -18.32
C ILE A 14 1.78 -2.73 -19.59
N ARG A 15 1.58 -2.07 -20.74
CA ARG A 15 1.39 -2.75 -22.03
C ARG A 15 2.67 -3.37 -22.61
N ARG A 16 3.87 -2.92 -22.19
CA ARG A 16 5.17 -3.39 -22.74
C ARG A 16 5.90 -4.42 -21.87
N LYS A 17 5.69 -4.43 -20.55
CA LYS A 17 6.15 -5.48 -19.63
C LYS A 17 4.94 -5.96 -18.84
N SER A 18 4.53 -7.22 -19.02
CA SER A 18 3.41 -7.79 -18.26
C SER A 18 3.74 -7.76 -16.77
N CYS A 19 3.12 -6.85 -16.02
CA CYS A 19 3.19 -6.80 -14.55
C CYS A 19 2.46 -7.97 -13.89
N PHE A 20 1.73 -8.77 -14.69
CA PHE A 20 1.10 -10.00 -14.23
C PHE A 20 2.00 -11.20 -14.52
N PRO A 21 2.04 -12.19 -13.62
CA PRO A 21 2.73 -13.45 -13.87
C PRO A 21 2.19 -14.11 -15.13
N PRO A 22 3.07 -14.71 -15.95
CA PRO A 22 2.69 -15.28 -17.24
C PRO A 22 1.76 -16.49 -17.10
N HIS A 23 1.82 -17.20 -15.97
CA HIS A 23 1.06 -18.42 -15.72
C HIS A 23 -0.21 -18.17 -14.89
N LEU A 24 -1.30 -18.86 -15.23
CA LEU A 24 -2.63 -18.72 -14.60
C LEU A 24 -2.60 -18.88 -13.08
N PHE A 25 -1.78 -19.80 -12.58
CA PHE A 25 -1.62 -20.04 -11.14
C PHE A 25 -1.07 -18.82 -10.38
N GLY A 26 -0.19 -18.03 -10.99
CA GLY A 26 0.38 -16.83 -10.37
C GLY A 26 -0.67 -15.73 -10.28
N LYS A 27 -1.45 -15.55 -11.35
CA LYS A 27 -2.57 -14.60 -11.36
C LYS A 27 -3.61 -14.95 -10.31
N ALA A 28 -3.95 -16.23 -10.16
CA ALA A 28 -4.87 -16.69 -9.13
C ALA A 28 -4.35 -16.40 -7.71
N ARG A 29 -3.07 -16.68 -7.43
CA ARG A 29 -2.47 -16.35 -6.12
C ARG A 29 -2.48 -14.86 -5.82
N GLN A 30 -2.13 -14.02 -6.79
CA GLN A 30 -2.17 -12.56 -6.61
C GLN A 30 -3.60 -12.07 -6.31
N ARG A 31 -4.61 -12.63 -6.98
CA ARG A 31 -6.02 -12.33 -6.69
C ARG A 31 -6.44 -12.74 -5.29
N MET A 32 -6.10 -13.96 -4.86
CA MET A 32 -6.42 -14.44 -3.51
C MET A 32 -5.79 -13.55 -2.42
N MET A 33 -4.54 -13.11 -2.62
CA MET A 33 -3.88 -12.18 -1.70
C MET A 33 -4.61 -10.84 -1.65
N LEU A 34 -4.96 -10.29 -2.81
CA LEU A 34 -5.69 -9.03 -2.90
C LEU A 34 -7.08 -9.13 -2.25
N GLU A 35 -7.81 -10.23 -2.45
CA GLU A 35 -9.11 -10.49 -1.82
C GLU A 35 -9.02 -10.61 -0.28
N HIS A 36 -7.90 -11.12 0.24
CA HIS A 36 -7.68 -11.15 1.67
C HIS A 36 -7.39 -9.74 2.20
N PHE A 37 -6.52 -9.02 1.50
CA PHE A 37 -6.09 -7.69 1.89
C PHE A 37 -7.20 -6.64 1.78
N SER A 38 -8.07 -6.72 0.77
CA SER A 38 -9.16 -5.75 0.56
C SER A 38 -10.15 -5.67 1.73
N LYS A 39 -10.22 -6.72 2.56
CA LYS A 39 -11.03 -6.73 3.78
C LYS A 39 -10.48 -5.79 4.86
N VAL A 40 -9.17 -5.56 4.86
CA VAL A 40 -8.46 -4.76 5.88
C VAL A 40 -7.90 -3.45 5.34
N GLU A 41 -7.87 -3.25 4.02
CA GLU A 41 -7.26 -2.08 3.38
C GLU A 41 -7.87 -0.76 3.87
N LEU A 42 -9.18 -0.76 4.18
CA LEU A 42 -9.88 0.41 4.71
C LEU A 42 -9.50 0.74 6.16
N GLN A 43 -8.90 -0.19 6.90
CA GLN A 43 -8.48 0.04 8.29
C GLN A 43 -7.37 1.08 8.37
N PHE A 44 -6.54 1.21 7.33
CA PHE A 44 -5.53 2.27 7.20
C PHE A 44 -6.14 3.68 7.31
N TYR A 45 -7.41 3.84 6.95
CA TYR A 45 -8.14 5.11 7.06
C TYR A 45 -9.13 5.13 8.23
N LYS A 46 -9.81 4.01 8.49
CA LYS A 46 -10.80 3.91 9.57
C LYS A 46 -10.16 4.08 10.95
N ILE A 47 -9.01 3.45 11.21
CA ILE A 47 -8.35 3.54 12.52
C ILE A 47 -8.00 5.00 12.84
N PRO A 48 -7.28 5.75 11.99
CA PRO A 48 -6.91 7.12 12.34
C PRO A 48 -8.13 8.05 12.43
N VAL A 49 -9.13 7.91 11.55
CA VAL A 49 -10.38 8.71 11.64
C VAL A 49 -11.11 8.44 12.96
N ARG A 50 -11.23 7.18 13.37
CA ARG A 50 -11.93 6.80 14.62
C ARG A 50 -11.17 7.22 15.87
N ARG A 51 -9.84 7.11 15.87
CA ARG A 51 -8.97 7.64 16.94
C ARG A 51 -9.20 9.13 17.15
N LEU A 52 -9.28 9.92 16.07
CA LEU A 52 -9.58 11.36 16.15
C LEU A 52 -10.96 11.67 16.75
N LYS A 53 -11.93 10.75 16.60
CA LYS A 53 -13.27 10.85 17.20
C LYS A 53 -13.35 10.31 18.63
N GLY A 54 -12.25 9.77 19.17
CA GLY A 54 -12.23 9.11 20.49
C GLY A 54 -12.99 7.79 20.52
N GLU A 55 -13.23 7.16 19.37
CA GLU A 55 -13.91 5.86 19.27
C GLU A 55 -12.94 4.71 19.57
N ASP A 56 -13.47 3.59 20.08
CA ASP A 56 -12.69 2.36 20.24
C ASP A 56 -12.31 1.77 18.87
N VAL A 57 -11.03 1.47 18.72
CA VAL A 57 -10.42 0.92 17.51
C VAL A 57 -9.74 -0.43 17.75
N SER A 58 -9.77 -0.96 18.98
CA SER A 58 -9.05 -2.17 19.38
C SER A 58 -9.32 -3.37 18.45
N GLY A 59 -10.58 -3.58 18.05
CA GLY A 59 -10.96 -4.63 17.09
C GLY A 59 -10.37 -4.41 15.69
N LEU A 60 -10.37 -3.17 15.19
CA LEU A 60 -9.79 -2.84 13.87
C LEU A 60 -8.27 -3.01 13.88
N GLU A 61 -7.62 -2.61 14.98
CA GLU A 61 -6.18 -2.76 15.17
C GLU A 61 -5.76 -4.23 15.23
N ALA A 62 -6.55 -5.08 15.91
CA ALA A 62 -6.31 -6.51 15.96
C ALA A 62 -6.43 -7.15 14.57
N GLU A 63 -7.46 -6.81 13.81
CA GLU A 63 -7.66 -7.30 12.43
C GLU A 63 -6.52 -6.85 11.49
N LEU A 64 -6.10 -5.58 11.60
CA LEU A 64 -4.99 -5.04 10.81
C LEU A 64 -3.69 -5.80 11.13
N LYS A 65 -3.39 -5.97 12.42
CA LYS A 65 -2.20 -6.70 12.87
C LYS A 65 -2.16 -8.12 12.33
N VAL A 66 -3.27 -8.86 12.41
CA VAL A 66 -3.39 -10.22 11.86
C VAL A 66 -3.11 -10.23 10.35
N SER A 67 -3.64 -9.26 9.60
CA SER A 67 -3.41 -9.21 8.16
C SER A 67 -1.96 -8.90 7.80
N LEU A 68 -1.34 -7.93 8.48
CA LEU A 68 0.06 -7.57 8.27
C LEU A 68 0.98 -8.76 8.61
N THR A 69 0.71 -9.48 9.70
CA THR A 69 1.43 -10.72 10.04
C THR A 69 1.32 -11.76 8.93
N LYS A 70 0.14 -11.98 8.33
CA LYS A 70 -0.01 -12.94 7.22
C LYS A 70 0.76 -12.55 5.97
N LEU A 71 0.84 -11.25 5.67
CA LEU A 71 1.65 -10.76 4.54
C LEU A 71 3.14 -11.02 4.80
N ASP A 72 3.60 -10.78 6.03
CA ASP A 72 4.98 -11.08 6.45
C ASP A 72 5.28 -12.59 6.37
N GLU A 73 4.42 -13.43 6.92
CA GLU A 73 4.53 -14.90 6.85
C GLU A 73 4.63 -15.41 5.40
N HIS A 74 3.88 -14.79 4.48
CA HIS A 74 3.98 -15.13 3.06
C HIS A 74 5.37 -14.81 2.50
N LEU A 75 5.93 -13.64 2.81
CA LEU A 75 7.29 -13.26 2.40
C LEU A 75 8.35 -14.16 3.05
N VAL A 76 8.22 -14.48 4.33
CA VAL A 76 9.08 -15.43 5.06
C VAL A 76 9.08 -16.81 4.38
N LYS A 77 7.89 -17.30 4.01
CA LYS A 77 7.74 -18.62 3.35
C LYS A 77 8.31 -18.63 1.94
N LYS A 78 8.13 -17.54 1.18
CA LYS A 78 8.58 -17.44 -0.20
C LYS A 78 10.06 -17.15 -0.33
N LYS A 79 10.64 -16.40 0.62
CA LYS A 79 12.04 -15.95 0.61
C LYS A 79 12.39 -15.17 -0.66
N THR A 80 11.49 -14.28 -1.07
CA THR A 80 11.61 -13.46 -2.28
C THR A 80 11.58 -11.97 -1.94
N LYS A 81 12.16 -11.14 -2.81
CA LYS A 81 12.19 -9.66 -2.63
C LYS A 81 10.78 -9.03 -2.64
N PHE A 82 9.88 -9.57 -3.45
CA PHE A 82 8.50 -9.11 -3.66
C PHE A 82 7.51 -10.27 -3.50
N PHE A 83 6.20 -9.97 -3.49
CA PHE A 83 5.16 -10.96 -3.15
C PHE A 83 5.02 -12.15 -4.13
N ASP A 84 5.49 -11.99 -5.37
CA ASP A 84 5.45 -13.05 -6.40
C ASP A 84 6.81 -13.36 -7.03
N GLY A 85 7.92 -12.98 -6.37
CA GLY A 85 9.28 -13.27 -6.83
C GLY A 85 10.26 -12.13 -6.53
N ASP A 86 11.43 -12.16 -7.17
CA ASP A 86 12.46 -11.12 -6.98
C ASP A 86 12.27 -9.90 -7.90
N THR A 87 11.24 -9.93 -8.74
CA THR A 87 10.82 -8.83 -9.59
C THR A 87 9.49 -8.28 -9.11
N ILE A 88 9.38 -6.96 -9.07
CA ILE A 88 8.14 -6.27 -8.70
C ILE A 88 7.02 -6.61 -9.69
N THR A 89 5.82 -6.86 -9.17
CA THR A 89 4.64 -7.23 -9.97
C THR A 89 3.43 -6.40 -9.58
N MET A 90 2.29 -6.64 -10.24
CA MET A 90 1.07 -5.88 -9.99
C MET A 90 0.61 -5.94 -8.53
N ILE A 91 0.73 -7.09 -7.86
CA ILE A 91 0.29 -7.21 -6.46
C ILE A 91 1.04 -6.24 -5.54
N ASP A 92 2.33 -6.03 -5.77
CA ASP A 92 3.14 -5.10 -4.98
C ASP A 92 2.64 -3.66 -5.15
N TYR A 93 2.36 -3.26 -6.40
CA TYR A 93 1.80 -1.94 -6.70
C TYR A 93 0.37 -1.73 -6.18
N MET A 94 -0.43 -2.79 -6.08
CA MET A 94 -1.80 -2.69 -5.54
C MET A 94 -1.80 -2.54 -4.02
N LEU A 95 -0.81 -3.12 -3.34
CA LEU A 95 -0.66 -3.00 -1.89
C LEU A 95 0.03 -1.68 -1.48
N TRP A 96 1.01 -1.23 -2.28
CA TRP A 96 1.87 -0.09 -1.95
C TRP A 96 1.17 1.17 -1.39
N PRO A 97 0.06 1.66 -1.96
CA PRO A 97 -0.51 2.93 -1.52
C PRO A 97 -0.95 2.92 -0.04
N PHE A 98 -1.28 1.76 0.52
CA PHE A 98 -1.66 1.64 1.93
C PHE A 98 -0.43 1.70 2.84
N PHE A 99 0.66 1.04 2.42
CA PHE A 99 1.92 1.05 3.15
C PHE A 99 2.65 2.38 3.08
N GLU A 100 2.52 3.12 1.98
CA GLU A 100 3.01 4.50 1.86
C GLU A 100 2.38 5.40 2.92
N ARG A 101 1.10 5.20 3.23
CA ARG A 101 0.32 6.05 4.16
C ARG A 101 0.34 5.56 5.60
N ILE A 102 1.11 4.52 5.93
CA ILE A 102 1.07 3.91 7.26
C ILE A 102 1.53 4.88 8.36
N GLU A 103 2.49 5.76 8.04
CA GLU A 103 3.02 6.78 8.94
C GLU A 103 2.07 7.97 9.12
N MET A 104 1.18 8.22 8.15
CA MET A 104 0.12 9.24 8.30
C MET A 104 -0.86 8.84 9.41
N GLY A 105 -1.19 7.54 9.50
CA GLY A 105 -2.18 7.03 10.45
C GLY A 105 -1.65 6.65 11.83
N ASP A 106 -0.36 6.93 12.12
CA ASP A 106 0.33 6.39 13.30
C ASP A 106 0.14 4.87 13.45
N LEU A 107 0.28 4.17 12.32
CA LEU A 107 0.12 2.71 12.20
C LEU A 107 1.47 1.99 12.02
N GLU A 108 2.58 2.71 11.97
CA GLU A 108 3.92 2.12 11.85
C GLU A 108 4.22 1.05 12.92
N PRO A 109 3.83 1.21 14.21
CA PRO A 109 4.09 0.19 15.23
C PRO A 109 3.48 -1.19 14.93
N PHE A 110 2.45 -1.26 14.08
CA PHE A 110 1.88 -2.55 13.67
C PHE A 110 2.84 -3.38 12.81
N LEU A 111 3.89 -2.77 12.25
CA LEU A 111 4.92 -3.46 11.49
C LEU A 111 6.07 -4.01 12.35
N ASP A 112 6.10 -3.75 13.66
CA ASP A 112 7.26 -4.09 14.50
C ASP A 112 7.61 -5.57 14.54
N ASN A 113 6.60 -6.43 14.39
CA ASN A 113 6.75 -7.88 14.36
C ASN A 113 6.69 -8.44 12.93
N THR A 114 6.89 -7.61 11.90
CA THR A 114 6.85 -7.99 10.48
C THR A 114 8.13 -7.57 9.75
N PRO A 115 9.27 -8.23 10.01
CA PRO A 115 10.57 -7.82 9.48
C PRO A 115 10.70 -7.95 7.96
N GLU A 116 10.13 -8.99 7.35
CA GLU A 116 10.19 -9.17 5.89
C GLU A 116 9.28 -8.16 5.18
N LEU A 117 8.15 -7.82 5.80
CA LEU A 117 7.27 -6.77 5.29
C LEU A 117 7.94 -5.38 5.38
N LYS A 118 8.70 -5.10 6.44
CA LYS A 118 9.53 -3.88 6.54
C LYS A 118 10.60 -3.85 5.44
N LYS A 119 11.27 -4.97 5.15
CA LYS A 119 12.23 -5.08 4.02
C LYS A 119 11.56 -4.87 2.67
N TRP A 120 10.41 -5.49 2.44
CA TRP A 120 9.61 -5.26 1.23
C TRP A 120 9.26 -3.78 1.07
N ARG A 121 8.87 -3.08 2.14
CA ARG A 121 8.60 -1.64 2.10
C ARG A 121 9.83 -0.84 1.67
N ALA A 122 11.01 -1.16 2.21
CA ALA A 122 12.26 -0.52 1.81
C ALA A 122 12.58 -0.79 0.32
N HIS A 123 12.34 -2.00 -0.17
CA HIS A 123 12.52 -2.35 -1.57
C HIS A 123 11.53 -1.65 -2.51
N MET A 124 10.28 -1.45 -2.07
CA MET A 124 9.31 -0.66 -2.84
C MET A 124 9.77 0.80 -2.99
N LEU A 125 10.34 1.39 -1.94
CA LEU A 125 10.91 2.74 -2.00
C LEU A 125 12.10 2.86 -2.97
N GLU A 126 12.72 1.75 -3.39
CA GLU A 126 13.79 1.75 -4.40
C GLU A 126 13.23 1.83 -5.84
N ASP A 127 11.98 1.40 -6.07
CA ASP A 127 11.39 1.28 -7.40
C ASP A 127 11.19 2.65 -8.08
N PRO A 128 11.58 2.81 -9.36
CA PRO A 128 11.44 4.08 -10.06
C PRO A 128 10.00 4.61 -10.19
N ALA A 129 8.97 3.75 -10.31
CA ALA A 129 7.59 4.24 -10.36
C ALA A 129 7.11 4.70 -8.99
N VAL A 130 7.41 3.94 -7.93
CA VAL A 130 7.10 4.36 -6.56
C VAL A 130 7.75 5.70 -6.25
N LYS A 131 9.05 5.86 -6.51
CA LYS A 131 9.77 7.13 -6.29
C LYS A 131 9.17 8.31 -7.06
N ALA A 132 8.66 8.06 -8.26
CA ALA A 132 8.08 9.10 -9.09
C ALA A 132 6.67 9.53 -8.65
N THR A 133 5.99 8.74 -7.80
CA THR A 133 4.60 8.98 -7.40
C THR A 133 4.39 9.11 -5.89
N ILE A 134 5.43 8.93 -5.07
CA ILE A 134 5.33 9.03 -3.62
C ILE A 134 5.07 10.47 -3.20
N HIS A 135 4.22 10.66 -2.19
CA HIS A 135 4.03 11.94 -1.53
C HIS A 135 4.70 11.96 -0.15
N SER A 136 5.06 13.15 0.34
CA SER A 136 5.66 13.28 1.67
C SER A 136 4.66 12.92 2.77
N VAL A 137 5.17 12.47 3.92
CA VAL A 137 4.32 12.14 5.09
C VAL A 137 3.55 13.37 5.55
N GLU A 138 4.16 14.56 5.48
CA GLU A 138 3.53 15.84 5.82
C GLU A 138 2.37 16.15 4.89
N SER A 139 2.52 15.87 3.60
CA SER A 139 1.47 16.07 2.60
C SER A 139 0.27 15.16 2.87
N HIS A 140 0.53 13.87 3.14
CA HIS A 140 -0.52 12.93 3.53
C HIS A 140 -1.20 13.36 4.83
N LYS A 141 -0.46 13.78 5.86
CA LYS A 141 -1.01 14.26 7.14
C LYS A 141 -1.85 15.51 6.97
N ALA A 142 -1.41 16.47 6.16
CA ALA A 142 -2.15 17.71 5.92
C ALA A 142 -3.47 17.47 5.19
N PHE A 143 -3.44 16.69 4.10
CA PHE A 143 -4.66 16.26 3.41
C PHE A 143 -5.61 15.50 4.35
N PHE A 144 -5.07 14.58 5.15
CA PHE A 144 -5.86 13.73 6.02
C PHE A 144 -6.59 14.51 7.12
N LYS A 145 -6.03 15.62 7.63
CA LYS A 145 -6.72 16.49 8.59
C LYS A 145 -8.04 17.00 8.05
N GLY A 146 -8.08 17.44 6.79
CA GLY A 146 -9.29 17.88 6.11
C GLY A 146 -10.24 16.71 5.83
N TYR A 147 -9.70 15.58 5.37
CA TYR A 147 -10.48 14.37 5.11
C TYR A 147 -11.23 13.86 6.35
N ALA A 148 -10.58 13.84 7.51
CA ALA A 148 -11.16 13.36 8.77
C ALA A 148 -12.36 14.18 9.27
N VAL A 149 -12.44 15.46 8.86
CA VAL A 149 -13.54 16.39 9.19
C VAL A 149 -14.46 16.67 8.00
N GLU A 150 -14.41 15.82 6.97
CA GLU A 150 -15.25 15.91 5.76
C GLU A 150 -15.08 17.24 4.99
N LYS A 151 -13.91 17.87 5.12
CA LYS A 151 -13.50 19.07 4.37
C LYS A 151 -12.09 18.90 3.78
N PRO A 152 -11.86 17.90 2.92
CA PRO A 152 -10.56 17.70 2.28
C PRO A 152 -10.24 18.84 1.32
N ASP A 153 -8.98 19.29 1.35
CA ASP A 153 -8.41 20.16 0.33
C ASP A 153 -7.72 19.29 -0.72
N TYR A 154 -8.40 19.08 -1.85
CA TYR A 154 -7.87 18.27 -2.95
C TYR A 154 -6.76 18.96 -3.74
N ASP A 155 -6.59 20.27 -3.55
CA ASP A 155 -5.56 21.09 -4.20
C ASP A 155 -4.37 21.34 -3.27
N TYR A 156 -4.31 20.63 -2.13
CA TYR A 156 -3.20 20.76 -1.19
C TYR A 156 -1.85 20.47 -1.86
N GLY A 157 -1.02 21.51 -1.96
CA GLY A 157 0.33 21.41 -2.56
C GLY A 157 0.40 21.64 -4.08
N LEU A 158 -0.68 22.13 -4.70
CA LEU A 158 -0.72 22.61 -6.09
C LEU A 158 -0.61 24.13 -6.19
#